data_AF-A0A9X1VA75-F1
#
_entry.id   AF-A0A9X1VA75-F1
#
_cell.length_a   1.000
_cell.length_b   1.000
_cell.length_c   1.000
_cell.angle_alpha   90.00
_cell.angle_beta   90.00
_cell.angle_gamma   90.00
#
_symmetry.space_group_name_H-M   'P 1'
#
loop_
_entity.id
_entity.type
_entity.pdbx_description
1 polymer ?
#
loop_
_entity_poly.entity_id
_entity_poly.type
_entity_poly.pdbx_seq_one_letter_code
_entity_poly.pdbx_strand_id
1 'polypeptide(L)'
;MREIDQYVESIYSDVEDSPEVAELKVEMRNHLMEAATTLQQLGYCEKDSIRISIERFGDEDSLRNGPNNLNHPSGDDPDSLARNNGIVALILSVLSIVLPLLGLIFGVIGFLISRRNTKYQKATLGSARMSSIAFIISIVGIVIQLLEIIGTISFYHSV
;
A
#
# COMPACT_ATOMS: atom_id res chain seq x y z
N MET A 1 6.42 8.00 -26.47
CA MET A 1 7.42 7.74 -25.39
C MET A 1 8.62 8.72 -25.29
N ARG A 2 9.05 9.42 -26.35
CA ARG A 2 10.22 10.35 -26.29
C ARG A 2 10.15 11.45 -25.23
N GLU A 3 8.95 11.89 -24.87
CA GLU A 3 8.71 12.94 -23.87
C GLU A 3 9.09 12.50 -22.46
N ILE A 4 8.92 11.21 -22.13
CA ILE A 4 9.36 10.63 -20.85
C ILE A 4 10.88 10.72 -20.72
N ASP A 5 11.60 10.38 -21.78
CA ASP A 5 13.07 10.40 -21.79
C ASP A 5 13.59 11.82 -21.58
N GLN A 6 12.97 12.81 -22.23
CA GLN A 6 13.34 14.22 -22.05
C GLN A 6 13.05 14.71 -20.64
N TYR A 7 11.92 14.30 -20.05
CA TYR A 7 11.60 14.63 -18.67
C TYR A 7 12.61 14.03 -17.69
N VAL A 8 12.94 12.74 -17.84
CA VAL A 8 13.93 12.06 -17.00
C VAL A 8 15.28 12.78 -17.07
N GLU A 9 15.78 13.08 -18.27
CA GLU A 9 17.05 13.81 -18.39
C GLU A 9 16.98 15.23 -17.80
N SER A 10 15.81 15.89 -17.85
CA SER A 10 15.66 17.22 -17.24
C SER A 10 15.69 17.20 -15.71
N ILE A 11 15.28 16.10 -15.07
CA ILE A 11 15.32 15.94 -13.61
C ILE A 11 16.74 15.70 -13.11
N TYR A 12 17.55 14.99 -13.90
CA TYR A 12 18.93 14.65 -13.56
C TYR A 12 19.97 15.56 -14.21
N SER A 13 19.58 16.68 -14.82
CA SER A 13 20.50 17.57 -15.56
C SER A 13 21.62 18.14 -14.69
N ASP A 14 21.34 18.32 -13.39
CA ASP A 14 22.24 18.92 -12.42
C ASP A 14 22.97 17.87 -11.56
N VAL A 15 22.78 16.59 -11.86
CA VAL A 15 23.38 15.46 -11.12
C VAL A 15 24.56 14.92 -11.92
N GLU A 16 25.69 14.69 -11.25
CA GLU A 16 26.87 14.08 -11.88
C GLU A 16 26.54 12.65 -12.36
N ASP A 17 26.93 12.32 -13.59
CA ASP A 17 26.69 11.00 -14.13
C ASP A 17 27.49 9.95 -13.34
N SER A 18 26.78 9.06 -12.66
CA SER A 18 27.33 7.90 -11.97
C SER A 18 26.55 6.63 -12.37
N PRO A 19 27.12 5.43 -12.15
CA PRO A 19 26.40 4.18 -12.37
C PRO A 19 25.06 4.11 -11.62
N GLU A 20 25.02 4.64 -10.39
CA GLU A 20 23.83 4.70 -9.55
C GLU A 20 22.78 5.67 -10.13
N VAL A 21 23.21 6.82 -10.65
CA VAL A 21 22.32 7.80 -11.30
C VAL A 21 21.76 7.23 -12.60
N ALA A 22 22.55 6.45 -13.35
CA ALA A 22 22.08 5.79 -14.57
C ALA A 22 21.01 4.73 -14.26
N GLU A 23 21.18 3.93 -13.20
CA GLU A 23 20.14 2.98 -12.74
C GLU A 23 18.87 3.72 -12.34
N LEU A 24 19.00 4.81 -11.59
CA LEU A 24 17.86 5.60 -11.15
C LEU A 24 17.10 6.29 -12.31
N LYS A 25 17.82 6.78 -13.33
CA LYS A 25 17.24 7.29 -14.59
C LYS A 25 16.39 6.20 -15.28
N VAL A 26 16.92 4.97 -15.36
CA VAL A 26 16.23 3.83 -15.98
C VAL A 26 14.99 3.43 -15.19
N GLU A 27 15.08 3.35 -13.87
CA GLU A 27 13.96 3.02 -12.99
C GLU A 27 12.83 4.05 -13.13
N MET A 28 13.17 5.34 -13.07
CA MET A 28 12.18 6.43 -13.22
C MET A 28 11.49 6.42 -14.59
N ARG A 29 12.26 6.17 -15.67
CA ARG A 29 11.72 5.99 -17.02
C ARG A 29 10.73 4.82 -17.08
N ASN A 30 11.08 3.69 -16.47
CA ASN A 30 10.23 2.50 -16.47
C ASN A 30 8.89 2.77 -15.76
N HIS A 31 8.91 3.43 -14.59
CA HIS A 31 7.69 3.77 -13.87
C HIS A 31 6.78 4.73 -14.65
N LEU A 32 7.35 5.78 -15.25
CA LEU A 32 6.58 6.72 -16.09
C LEU A 32 5.95 6.00 -17.30
N MET A 33 6.68 5.06 -17.91
CA MET A 33 6.21 4.29 -19.05
C MET A 33 5.13 3.28 -18.68
N GLU A 34 5.23 2.65 -17.51
CA GLU A 34 4.21 1.76 -16.97
C GLU A 34 2.93 2.53 -16.63
N ALA A 35 3.05 3.70 -16.01
CA ALA A 35 1.92 4.58 -15.73
C ALA A 35 1.22 5.04 -17.02
N ALA A 36 1.99 5.48 -18.03
CA ALA A 36 1.44 5.83 -19.33
C ALA A 36 0.79 4.64 -20.05
N THR A 37 1.33 3.42 -19.90
CA THR A 37 0.74 2.21 -20.48
C THR A 37 -0.57 1.86 -19.80
N THR A 38 -0.64 1.99 -18.48
CA THR A 38 -1.87 1.79 -17.69
C THR A 38 -2.97 2.76 -18.13
N LEU A 39 -2.63 4.03 -18.35
CA LEU A 39 -3.57 5.02 -18.87
C LEU A 39 -4.06 4.67 -20.28
N GLN A 40 -3.19 4.17 -21.15
CA GLN A 40 -3.62 3.68 -22.47
C GLN A 40 -4.59 2.50 -22.36
N GLN A 41 -4.35 1.57 -21.44
CA GLN A 41 -5.27 0.44 -21.17
C GLN A 41 -6.63 0.91 -20.64
N LEU A 42 -6.67 2.04 -19.93
CA LEU A 42 -7.90 2.69 -19.47
C LEU A 42 -8.62 3.50 -20.58
N GLY A 43 -8.09 3.49 -21.81
CA GLY A 43 -8.69 4.13 -22.98
C GLY A 43 -8.22 5.56 -23.23
N TYR A 44 -7.22 6.06 -22.50
CA TYR A 44 -6.62 7.36 -22.81
C TYR A 44 -5.76 7.28 -24.08
N CYS A 45 -5.68 8.37 -24.84
CA CYS A 45 -4.79 8.41 -25.98
C CYS A 45 -3.31 8.42 -25.52
N GLU A 46 -2.39 7.93 -26.35
CA GLU A 46 -0.97 7.80 -26.00
C GLU A 46 -0.38 9.14 -25.51
N LYS A 47 -0.69 10.23 -26.21
CA LYS A 47 -0.20 11.57 -25.87
C LYS A 47 -0.73 12.06 -24.52
N ASP A 48 -2.01 11.85 -24.23
CA ASP A 48 -2.59 12.21 -22.93
C ASP A 48 -2.04 11.33 -21.81
N SER A 49 -1.82 10.05 -22.10
CA SER A 49 -1.28 9.10 -21.15
C SER A 49 0.13 9.48 -20.69
N ILE A 50 0.98 9.89 -21.63
CA ILE A 50 2.34 10.37 -21.36
C ILE A 50 2.31 11.70 -20.60
N ARG A 51 1.46 12.64 -21.01
CA ARG A 51 1.31 13.93 -20.33
C ARG A 51 0.86 13.75 -18.88
N ILE A 52 -0.20 12.96 -18.66
CA ILE A 52 -0.76 12.70 -17.33
C ILE A 52 0.24 11.95 -16.45
N SER A 53 1.02 11.01 -17.00
CA SER A 53 2.04 10.30 -16.20
C SER A 53 3.15 11.24 -15.73
N ILE A 54 3.62 12.16 -16.58
CA ILE A 54 4.64 13.15 -16.22
C ILE A 54 4.09 14.17 -15.23
N GLU A 55 2.88 14.67 -15.47
CA GLU A 55 2.21 15.65 -14.60
C GLU A 55 2.00 15.08 -13.19
N ARG A 56 1.50 13.85 -13.05
CA ARG A 56 1.33 13.20 -11.74
C ARG A 56 2.64 12.98 -11.00
N PHE A 57 3.71 12.67 -11.73
CA PHE A 57 5.02 12.44 -11.14
C PHE A 57 5.68 13.75 -10.68
N GLY A 58 5.53 14.83 -11.46
CA GLY A 58 6.09 16.15 -11.14
C GLY A 58 5.26 17.00 -10.16
N ASP A 59 3.96 16.74 -10.02
CA ASP A 59 3.08 17.47 -9.09
C ASP A 59 3.36 17.13 -7.61
N GLU A 60 3.90 15.93 -7.33
CA GLU A 60 4.35 15.57 -5.97
C GLU A 60 5.49 16.45 -5.46
N ASP A 61 6.37 16.96 -6.34
CA ASP A 61 7.40 17.94 -5.97
C ASP A 61 6.82 19.34 -5.67
N SER A 62 5.63 19.66 -6.21
CA SER A 62 4.90 20.90 -5.88
C SER A 62 4.25 20.86 -4.50
N LEU A 63 3.92 19.67 -3.99
CA LEU A 63 3.43 19.48 -2.62
C LEU A 63 4.51 19.76 -1.55
N ARG A 64 5.80 19.72 -1.94
CA ARG A 64 6.93 20.07 -1.04
C ARG A 64 7.10 21.58 -0.86
N ASN A 65 6.49 22.40 -1.73
CA ASN A 65 6.55 23.86 -1.71
C ASN A 65 5.30 24.51 -1.10
N GLY A 66 4.81 24.00 0.03
CA GLY A 66 4.07 24.77 1.03
C GLY A 66 2.67 25.35 0.69
N PRO A 67 1.84 25.58 1.73
CA PRO A 67 0.40 25.78 1.63
C PRO A 67 0.04 27.26 1.37
N ASN A 68 0.44 27.83 0.24
CA ASN A 68 0.25 29.27 -0.01
C ASN A 68 -0.91 29.61 -0.97
N ASN A 69 -1.79 28.64 -1.27
CA ASN A 69 -2.96 28.89 -2.11
C ASN A 69 -4.25 28.19 -1.62
N LEU A 70 -4.61 28.38 -0.35
CA LEU A 70 -5.85 27.84 0.25
C LEU A 70 -7.03 28.82 0.21
N ASN A 71 -7.12 29.64 -0.84
CA ASN A 71 -8.34 30.42 -1.09
C ASN A 71 -9.22 29.73 -2.13
N HIS A 72 -9.46 28.43 -1.95
CA HIS A 72 -10.60 27.76 -2.55
C HIS A 72 -11.54 27.31 -1.43
N PRO A 73 -12.81 27.72 -1.42
CA PRO A 73 -13.75 27.27 -0.41
C PRO A 73 -13.87 25.75 -0.50
N SER A 74 -13.45 25.07 0.56
CA SER A 74 -13.68 23.65 0.78
C SER A 74 -15.19 23.40 0.84
N GLY A 75 -15.78 23.06 -0.30
CA GLY A 75 -17.04 22.33 -0.36
C GLY A 75 -16.69 20.86 -0.44
N ASP A 76 -17.26 20.05 0.47
CA ASP A 76 -17.08 18.61 0.54
C ASP A 76 -17.38 17.94 -0.81
N ASP A 77 -16.34 17.64 -1.59
CA ASP A 77 -16.42 16.91 -2.84
C ASP A 77 -16.06 15.43 -2.59
N PRO A 78 -17.02 14.49 -2.69
CA PRO A 78 -16.78 13.04 -2.56
C PRO A 78 -15.88 12.46 -3.67
N ASP A 79 -15.44 13.30 -4.61
CA ASP A 79 -14.75 12.93 -5.83
C ASP A 79 -13.21 13.09 -5.74
N SER A 80 -12.69 13.62 -4.62
CA SER A 80 -11.23 13.73 -4.38
C SER A 80 -10.58 12.37 -4.12
N LEU A 81 -11.32 11.42 -3.54
CA LEU A 81 -10.94 10.00 -3.53
C LEU A 81 -10.91 9.44 -4.95
N ALA A 82 -11.78 9.91 -5.85
CA ALA A 82 -11.98 9.29 -7.14
C ALA A 82 -10.78 9.44 -8.11
N ARG A 83 -9.94 10.46 -7.92
CA ARG A 83 -8.82 10.80 -8.83
C ARG A 83 -7.48 10.13 -8.46
N ASN A 84 -7.30 9.78 -7.19
CA ASN A 84 -6.17 9.01 -6.65
C ASN A 84 -6.53 7.53 -6.36
N ASN A 85 -7.74 7.11 -6.74
CA ASN A 85 -8.30 5.77 -6.62
C ASN A 85 -7.33 4.63 -6.98
N GLY A 86 -6.46 4.80 -7.98
CA GLY A 86 -5.53 3.74 -8.40
C GLY A 86 -4.48 3.42 -7.33
N ILE A 87 -3.83 4.45 -6.78
CA ILE A 87 -2.81 4.28 -5.74
C ILE A 87 -3.48 3.88 -4.42
N VAL A 88 -4.63 4.47 -4.10
CA VAL A 88 -5.39 4.11 -2.90
C VAL A 88 -5.86 2.65 -2.99
N ALA A 89 -6.37 2.19 -4.13
CA ALA A 89 -6.73 0.79 -4.35
C ALA A 89 -5.51 -0.15 -4.32
N LEU A 90 -4.36 0.31 -4.83
CA LEU A 90 -3.11 -0.46 -4.77
C LEU A 90 -2.64 -0.62 -3.32
N ILE A 91 -2.61 0.46 -2.54
CA ILE A 91 -2.26 0.44 -1.12
C ILE A 91 -3.25 -0.44 -0.35
N LEU A 92 -4.55 -0.28 -0.59
CA LEU A 92 -5.58 -1.09 0.07
C LEU A 92 -5.47 -2.58 -0.29
N SER A 93 -5.14 -2.92 -1.53
CA SER A 93 -4.98 -4.32 -1.96
C SER A 93 -3.75 -4.99 -1.33
N VAL A 94 -2.59 -4.30 -1.32
CA VAL A 94 -1.39 -4.81 -0.63
C VAL A 94 -1.63 -4.90 0.87
N LEU A 95 -2.24 -3.87 1.47
CA LEU A 95 -2.52 -3.85 2.91
C LEU A 95 -3.49 -4.96 3.31
N SER A 96 -4.48 -5.27 2.47
CA SER A 96 -5.43 -6.37 2.69
C SER A 96 -4.76 -7.75 2.68
N ILE A 97 -3.64 -7.92 1.99
CA ILE A 97 -2.87 -9.18 1.97
C ILE A 97 -1.90 -9.24 3.15
N VAL A 98 -1.29 -8.10 3.51
CA VAL A 98 -0.27 -8.01 4.57
C VAL A 98 -0.87 -8.15 5.96
N LEU A 99 -2.02 -7.52 6.24
CA LEU A 99 -2.66 -7.55 7.57
C LEU A 99 -3.00 -8.97 8.06
N PRO A 100 -3.62 -9.86 7.24
CA PRO A 100 -3.85 -11.25 7.62
C PRO A 100 -2.58 -12.04 7.93
N LEU A 101 -1.51 -11.81 7.17
CA LEU A 101 -0.23 -12.50 7.35
C LEU A 101 0.44 -12.09 8.68
N LEU A 102 0.44 -10.78 8.99
CA LEU A 102 0.92 -10.28 10.27
C LEU A 102 0.07 -10.85 11.43
N GLY A 103 -1.25 -10.84 11.29
CA GLY A 103 -2.18 -11.40 12.26
C GLY A 103 -1.91 -12.88 12.55
N LEU A 104 -1.65 -13.68 11.51
CA LEU A 104 -1.30 -15.09 11.64
C LEU A 104 0.02 -15.29 12.41
N ILE A 105 1.07 -14.52 12.08
CA ILE A 105 2.38 -14.61 12.75
C ILE A 105 2.24 -14.27 14.23
N PHE A 106 1.58 -13.16 14.57
CA PHE A 106 1.33 -12.78 15.97
C PHE A 106 0.42 -13.79 16.69
N GLY A 107 -0.57 -14.33 15.99
CA GLY A 107 -1.45 -15.39 16.50
C GLY A 107 -0.70 -16.66 16.87
N VAL A 108 0.20 -17.13 15.99
CA VAL A 108 1.04 -18.32 16.24
C VAL A 108 2.04 -18.07 17.36
N ILE A 109 2.70 -16.90 17.39
CA ILE A 109 3.62 -16.54 18.48
C ILE A 109 2.88 -16.50 19.82
N GLY A 110 1.70 -15.85 19.87
CA GLY A 110 0.85 -15.82 21.05
C GLY A 110 0.42 -17.22 21.51
N PHE A 111 0.04 -18.09 20.56
CA PHE A 111 -0.31 -19.48 20.84
C PHE A 111 0.88 -20.29 21.39
N LEU A 112 2.07 -20.15 20.81
CA LEU A 112 3.28 -20.84 21.26
C LEU A 112 3.71 -20.41 22.68
N ILE A 113 3.66 -19.10 22.96
CA ILE A 113 3.97 -18.55 24.29
C ILE A 113 2.92 -19.04 25.31
N SER A 114 1.64 -19.04 24.95
CA SER A 114 0.56 -19.56 25.80
C SER A 114 0.79 -21.04 26.14
N ARG A 115 1.24 -21.83 25.16
CA ARG A 115 1.51 -23.26 25.36
C ARG A 115 2.71 -23.54 26.26
N ARG A 116 3.74 -22.67 26.30
CA ARG A 116 4.90 -22.86 27.20
C ARG A 116 4.62 -22.49 28.65
N ASN A 117 3.69 -21.57 28.93
CA ASN A 117 3.44 -21.08 30.29
C ASN A 117 2.43 -21.91 31.11
N THR A 118 1.77 -22.91 30.50
CA THR A 118 0.83 -23.80 31.22
C THR A 118 1.50 -24.68 32.28
N LYS A 119 2.82 -24.88 32.23
CA LYS A 119 3.55 -25.68 33.24
C LYS A 119 4.10 -24.89 34.44
N TYR A 120 4.01 -23.55 34.42
CA TYR A 120 4.57 -22.67 35.46
C TYR A 120 3.52 -21.84 36.23
N GLN A 121 2.22 -22.06 36.01
CA GLN A 121 1.16 -21.43 36.80
C GLN A 121 1.06 -22.03 38.21
N LYS A 122 2.01 -21.69 39.08
CA LYS A 122 1.76 -21.54 40.50
C LYS A 122 2.14 -20.11 40.87
N ALA A 123 1.21 -19.41 41.53
CA ALA A 123 1.34 -18.09 42.16
C ALA A 123 1.26 -16.84 41.25
N THR A 124 0.05 -16.48 40.80
CA THR A 124 -0.52 -15.11 40.97
C THR A 124 -1.98 -15.10 40.48
N LEU A 125 -2.93 -14.78 41.38
CA LEU A 125 -4.37 -14.77 41.08
C LEU A 125 -4.75 -13.83 39.91
N GLY A 126 -3.92 -12.83 39.61
CA GLY A 126 -4.08 -11.91 38.47
C GLY A 126 -3.50 -12.41 37.14
N SER A 127 -2.43 -13.20 37.13
CA SER A 127 -1.74 -13.61 35.88
C SER A 127 -2.45 -14.75 35.16
N ALA A 128 -3.10 -15.66 35.90
CA ALA A 128 -3.89 -16.76 35.34
C ALA A 128 -5.10 -16.25 34.53
N ARG A 129 -5.78 -15.19 35.02
CA ARG A 129 -6.97 -14.62 34.35
C ARG A 129 -6.58 -13.89 33.05
N MET A 130 -5.47 -13.15 33.05
CA MET A 130 -4.97 -12.48 31.85
C MET A 130 -4.46 -13.47 30.79
N SER A 131 -3.86 -14.60 31.21
CA SER A 131 -3.41 -15.65 30.29
C SER A 131 -4.56 -16.33 29.56
N SER A 132 -5.71 -16.57 30.22
CA SER A 132 -6.88 -17.18 29.59
C SER A 132 -7.55 -16.27 28.57
N ILE A 133 -7.61 -14.96 28.84
CA ILE A 133 -8.16 -13.97 27.90
C ILE A 133 -7.28 -13.87 26.64
N ALA A 134 -5.96 -13.85 26.81
CA ALA A 134 -5.00 -13.83 25.70
C ALA A 134 -5.09 -15.10 24.81
N PHE A 135 -5.44 -16.24 25.41
CA PHE A 135 -5.66 -17.47 24.65
C PHE A 135 -6.97 -17.43 23.85
N ILE A 136 -8.05 -16.95 24.46
CA ILE A 136 -9.35 -16.81 23.80
C ILE A 136 -9.26 -15.83 22.63
N ILE A 137 -8.62 -14.66 22.81
CA ILE A 137 -8.48 -13.68 21.73
C ILE A 137 -7.61 -14.19 20.57
N SER A 138 -6.57 -14.99 20.86
CA SER A 138 -5.75 -15.65 19.85
C SER A 138 -6.55 -16.67 19.04
N ILE A 139 -7.36 -17.51 19.70
CA ILE A 139 -8.24 -18.48 19.02
C ILE A 139 -9.29 -17.77 18.18
N VAL A 140 -9.97 -16.76 18.74
CA VAL A 140 -11.00 -16.00 18.03
C VAL A 140 -10.41 -15.31 16.80
N GLY A 141 -9.21 -14.71 16.92
CA GLY A 141 -8.52 -14.10 15.79
C GLY A 141 -8.22 -15.09 14.65
N ILE A 142 -7.70 -16.29 14.99
CA ILE A 142 -7.43 -17.33 13.99
C ILE A 142 -8.72 -17.81 13.31
N VAL A 143 -9.81 -17.97 14.06
CA VAL A 143 -11.11 -18.40 13.51
C VAL A 143 -11.67 -17.36 12.54
N ILE A 144 -11.61 -16.07 12.89
CA ILE A 144 -12.04 -14.97 12.02
C ILE A 144 -11.20 -14.93 10.73
N GLN A 145 -9.87 -15.08 10.85
CA GLN A 145 -8.97 -15.11 9.69
C GLN A 145 -9.31 -16.26 8.73
N LEU A 146 -9.62 -17.45 9.26
CA LEU A 146 -10.01 -18.60 8.45
C LEU A 146 -11.36 -18.39 7.74
N LEU A 147 -12.33 -17.74 8.40
CA LEU A 147 -13.62 -17.42 7.81
C LEU A 147 -13.50 -16.42 6.65
N GLU A 148 -12.63 -15.41 6.75
CA GLU A 148 -12.35 -14.48 5.64
C GLU A 148 -11.76 -15.19 4.42
N ILE A 149 -10.80 -16.10 4.62
CA ILE A 149 -10.18 -16.87 3.54
C ILE A 149 -11.23 -17.73 2.84
N ILE A 150 -12.06 -18.45 3.60
CA ILE A 150 -13.13 -19.30 3.05
C ILE A 150 -14.15 -18.45 2.30
N GLY A 151 -14.56 -17.30 2.85
CA GLY A 151 -15.50 -16.39 2.20
C GLY A 151 -14.97 -15.87 0.87
N THR A 152 -13.69 -15.50 0.82
CA THR A 152 -13.03 -15.03 -0.41
C THR A 152 -12.99 -16.13 -1.47
N ILE A 153 -12.56 -17.35 -1.12
CA ILE A 153 -12.53 -18.49 -2.04
C ILE A 153 -13.94 -18.82 -2.56
N SER A 154 -14.94 -18.84 -1.67
CA SER A 154 -16.32 -19.12 -2.04
C SER A 154 -16.92 -18.05 -2.95
N PHE A 155 -16.56 -16.78 -2.76
CA PHE A 155 -16.97 -15.68 -3.63
C PHE A 155 -16.36 -15.83 -5.03
N TYR A 156 -15.04 -16.08 -5.13
CA TYR A 156 -14.36 -16.28 -6.41
C TYR A 156 -14.83 -17.53 -7.15
N HIS A 157 -15.28 -18.57 -6.45
CA HIS A 157 -15.86 -19.75 -7.09
C HIS A 157 -17.31 -19.51 -7.59
N SER A 158 -18.02 -18.54 -7.01
CA SER A 158 -19.42 -18.26 -7.35
C SER A 158 -19.60 -17.25 -8.48
N VAL A 159 -18.54 -16.56 -8.89
CA VAL A 159 -18.49 -15.60 -10.02
C VAL A 159 -17.91 -16.32 -11.24
#